data_AF-A0ABD3WYJ0-F1
#
_entry.id   AF-A0ABD3WYJ0-F1
#
_cell.length_a   1.000
_cell.length_b   1.000
_cell.length_c   1.000
_cell.angle_alpha   90.00
_cell.angle_beta   90.00
_cell.angle_gamma   90.00
#
_symmetry.space_group_name_H-M   'P 1'
#
loop_
_entity.id
_entity.type
_entity.pdbx_description
1 polymer ?
#
loop_
_entity_poly.entity_id
_entity_poly.type
_entity_poly.pdbx_seq_one_letter_code
_entity_poly.pdbx_strand_id
1 'polypeptide(L)' 'SDPMRTYNIILKGIDVIEFPKKISRNAHVLIKKLCRDNPSERLGYGKNGIVDIKKNKWFQGFDWEGLLTKNMVPPIQPK' A
#
# COMPACT_ATOMS: atom_id res chain seq x y z
N SER A 1 13.80 -13.77 -18.44
CA SER A 1 13.64 -13.18 -17.10
C SER A 1 14.62 -13.86 -16.18
N ASP A 2 15.42 -13.10 -15.43
CA ASP A 2 16.34 -13.67 -14.43
C ASP A 2 15.74 -13.45 -13.03
N PRO A 3 15.20 -14.50 -12.37
CA PRO A 3 14.64 -14.39 -11.03
C PRO A 3 15.65 -13.86 -10.01
N MET A 4 16.94 -14.14 -10.19
CA MET A 4 17.98 -13.75 -9.26
C MET A 4 18.17 -12.23 -9.25
N ARG A 5 18.08 -11.59 -10.43
CA ARG A 5 18.05 -10.13 -10.54
C ARG A 5 16.90 -9.51 -9.76
N THR A 6 15.70 -10.08 -9.83
CA THR A 6 14.52 -9.58 -9.09
C THR A 6 14.73 -9.73 -7.58
N TYR A 7 15.22 -10.88 -7.13
CA TYR A 7 15.51 -11.13 -5.71
C TYR A 7 16.51 -10.11 -5.15
N ASN A 8 17.59 -9.86 -5.90
CA ASN A 8 18.59 -8.86 -5.52
C ASN A 8 18.01 -7.45 -5.44
N ILE A 9 17.02 -7.10 -6.27
CA ILE A 9 16.34 -5.80 -6.18
C ILE A 9 15.43 -5.75 -4.94
N ILE A 10 14.71 -6.83 -4.61
CA ILE A 10 13.88 -6.90 -3.41
C ILE A 10 14.73 -6.72 -2.15
N LEU A 11 15.89 -7.38 -2.08
CA LEU A 11 16.80 -7.28 -0.94
C LEU A 11 17.41 -5.88 -0.73
N LYS A 12 17.48 -5.05 -1.78
CA LYS A 12 17.92 -3.65 -1.63
C LYS A 12 16.88 -2.76 -0.93
N GLY A 13 15.65 -3.25 -0.78
CA GLY A 13 14.57 -2.56 -0.09
C GLY A 13 13.84 -1.51 -0.95
N ILE A 14 12.68 -1.09 -0.46
CA ILE A 14 11.80 -0.15 -1.18
C ILE A 14 12.37 1.28 -1.26
N ASP A 15 13.31 1.62 -0.37
CA ASP A 15 13.83 2.99 -0.28
C ASP A 15 14.75 3.37 -1.44
N VAL A 16 15.35 2.39 -2.12
CA VAL A 16 16.13 2.62 -3.35
C VAL A 16 15.28 2.70 -4.62
N ILE A 17 13.97 2.48 -4.52
CA ILE A 17 13.07 2.49 -5.67
C ILE A 17 12.57 3.90 -5.92
N GLU A 18 12.85 4.40 -7.12
CA GLU A 18 12.29 5.65 -7.61
C GLU A 18 10.86 5.43 -8.10
N PHE A 19 9.92 6.16 -7.50
CA PHE A 19 8.52 6.09 -7.89
C PHE A 19 8.23 7.03 -9.07
N PRO A 20 7.51 6.57 -10.10
CA PRO A 20 7.02 7.43 -11.16
C PRO A 20 6.12 8.57 -10.66
N LYS A 21 6.17 9.72 -11.36
CA LYS A 21 5.36 10.92 -11.04
C LYS A 21 3.84 10.70 -11.04
N LYS A 22 3.36 9.67 -11.74
CA LYS A 22 1.94 9.28 -11.78
C LYS A 22 1.41 8.76 -10.43
N ILE A 23 2.31 8.35 -9.53
CA ILE A 23 1.92 7.86 -8.21
C ILE A 23 1.91 9.06 -7.26
N SER A 24 0.80 9.24 -6.55
CA SER A 24 0.65 10.38 -5.64
C SER A 24 1.57 10.25 -4.42
N ARG A 25 1.90 11.38 -3.81
CA ARG A 25 2.74 11.42 -2.59
C ARG A 25 2.18 10.54 -1.47
N ASN A 26 0.86 10.56 -1.25
CA ASN A 26 0.24 9.72 -0.22
C ASN A 26 0.35 8.22 -0.56
N ALA A 27 0.24 7.86 -1.84
CA ALA A 27 0.46 6.49 -2.29
C ALA A 27 1.92 6.06 -2.11
N HIS A 28 2.90 6.93 -2.41
CA HIS A 28 4.33 6.65 -2.14
C HIS A 28 4.57 6.30 -0.67
N VAL A 29 4.03 7.13 0.23
CA VAL A 29 4.17 6.94 1.68
C VAL A 29 3.53 5.64 2.13
N LEU A 30 2.34 5.30 1.63
CA LEU A 30 1.68 4.04 1.94
C LEU A 30 2.53 2.84 1.48
N ILE A 31 2.97 2.83 0.21
CA ILE A 31 3.74 1.71 -0.35
C ILE A 31 5.03 1.51 0.43
N LYS A 32 5.80 2.59 0.72
CA LYS A 32 7.04 2.48 1.51
C LYS A 32 6.80 1.94 2.92
N LYS A 33 5.71 2.35 3.58
CA LYS A 33 5.36 1.85 4.93
C LYS A 33 4.91 0.39 4.93
N LEU A 34 4.28 -0.09 3.85
CA LEU A 34 3.91 -1.50 3.71
C LEU A 34 5.13 -2.38 3.39
N CYS A 35 6.06 -1.88 2.58
CA CYS A 35 7.23 -2.61 2.09
C CYS A 35 8.51 -2.35 2.90
N ARG A 36 8.41 -2.14 4.23
CA ARG A 36 9.59 -2.07 5.10
C ARG A 36 10.32 -3.41 5.10
N ASP A 37 11.65 -3.36 5.09
CA ASP A 37 12.50 -4.55 5.03
C ASP A 37 12.29 -5.42 6.27
N ASN A 38 12.35 -4.80 7.46
CA ASN A 38 11.99 -5.45 8.71
C ASN A 38 10.47 -5.70 8.78
N PRO A 39 10.00 -6.96 8.87
CA PRO A 39 8.57 -7.27 8.94
C PRO A 39 7.85 -6.59 10.11
N SER A 40 8.52 -6.39 11.25
CA SER A 40 7.89 -5.79 12.42
C SER A 40 7.61 -4.28 12.28
N GLU A 41 8.27 -3.62 11.32
CA GLU A 41 8.06 -2.21 11.01
C GLU A 41 6.98 -1.99 9.93
N ARG A 42 6.48 -3.05 9.30
CA ARG A 42 5.47 -2.92 8.24
C ARG A 42 4.19 -2.38 8.84
N LEU A 43 3.60 -1.40 8.16
CA LEU A 43 2.28 -0.88 8.50
C LEU A 43 1.28 -2.03 8.53
N GLY A 44 0.59 -2.19 9.66
CA GLY A 44 -0.32 -3.32 9.90
C GLY A 44 0.25 -4.47 10.72
N TYR A 45 1.54 -4.47 11.06
CA TYR A 45 2.12 -5.45 11.99
C TYR A 45 1.87 -5.08 13.47
N GLY A 46 1.83 -3.78 13.78
CA GLY A 46 1.66 -3.29 15.15
C GLY A 46 0.32 -3.65 15.79
N LYS A 47 0.14 -3.28 17.07
CA LYS A 47 -1.04 -3.66 17.89
C LYS A 47 -2.40 -3.31 17.27
N ASN A 48 -2.46 -2.26 16.47
CA ASN A 48 -3.70 -1.81 15.81
C ASN A 48 -3.98 -2.55 14.49
N GLY A 49 -3.01 -3.33 13.98
CA GLY A 49 -3.16 -4.13 12.78
C GLY A 49 -3.67 -3.33 11.58
N ILE A 50 -4.69 -3.90 10.91
CA ILE A 50 -5.34 -3.32 9.74
C ILE A 50 -5.90 -1.90 9.97
N VAL A 51 -6.19 -1.51 11.21
CA VAL A 51 -6.72 -0.17 11.53
C VAL A 51 -5.72 0.92 11.14
N ASP A 52 -4.42 0.68 11.33
CA ASP A 52 -3.39 1.66 10.94
C ASP A 52 -3.27 1.79 9.41
N ILE A 53 -3.57 0.72 8.66
CA ILE A 53 -3.64 0.77 7.19
C ILE A 53 -4.84 1.61 6.77
N LYS A 54 -6.03 1.34 7.32
CA LYS A 54 -7.26 2.09 7.00
C LYS A 54 -7.17 3.58 7.32
N LYS A 55 -6.42 3.96 8.36
CA LYS A 55 -6.18 5.35 8.79
C LYS A 55 -5.11 6.09 7.98
N ASN A 56 -4.42 5.43 7.05
CA ASN A 56 -3.39 6.08 6.24
C ASN A 56 -3.99 7.23 5.39
N LYS A 57 -3.24 8.32 5.20
CA LYS A 57 -3.65 9.49 4.41
C LYS A 57 -4.05 9.17 2.97
N TRP A 58 -3.57 8.07 2.41
CA TRP A 58 -4.02 7.63 1.08
C TRP A 58 -5.51 7.26 1.05
N PHE A 59 -6.04 6.76 2.18
CA PHE A 59 -7.46 6.42 2.35
C PHE A 59 -8.27 7.55 3.02
N GLN A 60 -7.74 8.77 3.08
CA GLN A 60 -8.48 9.89 3.65
C GLN A 60 -9.75 10.15 2.82
N GLY A 61 -10.91 10.09 3.48
CA GLY A 61 -12.23 10.23 2.83
C GLY A 61 -12.76 8.96 2.18
N PHE A 62 -12.05 7.82 2.28
CA PHE A 62 -12.55 6.55 1.79
C PHE A 62 -13.63 5.98 2.72
N ASP A 63 -14.80 5.65 2.18
CA ASP A 63 -15.92 5.10 2.93
C ASP A 63 -15.78 3.59 3.16
N TRP A 64 -15.09 3.22 4.23
CA TRP A 64 -14.90 1.82 4.61
C TRP A 64 -16.20 1.10 4.95
N GLU A 65 -17.21 1.82 5.45
CA GLU A 65 -18.49 1.24 5.83
C GLU A 65 -19.37 1.03 4.60
N GLY A 66 -19.41 1.99 3.69
CA GLY A 66 -20.03 1.84 2.37
C GLY A 66 -19.43 0.70 1.57
N LEU A 67 -18.11 0.47 1.67
CA LEU A 67 -17.46 -0.69 1.06
C LEU A 67 -17.97 -2.00 1.68
N LEU A 68 -17.99 -2.09 3.02
CA LEU A 68 -18.42 -3.28 3.76
C LEU A 68 -19.88 -3.64 3.46
N THR A 69 -20.74 -2.61 3.42
CA THR A 69 -22.18 -2.73 3.15
C THR A 69 -22.51 -2.84 1.66
N LYS A 70 -21.50 -2.79 0.78
CA LYS A 70 -21.64 -2.85 -0.69
C LYS A 70 -22.50 -1.70 -1.27
N ASN A 71 -22.53 -0.56 -0.59
CA ASN A 71 -23.27 0.63 -1.01
C ASN A 71 -22.45 1.58 -1.91
N MET A 72 -21.14 1.37 -2.00
CA MET A 72 -20.28 2.16 -2.88
C MET A 72 -20.45 1.76 -4.35
N VAL A 73 -20.52 2.76 -5.23
CA VAL A 73 -20.43 2.54 -6.68
C VAL A 73 -18.98 2.17 -7.02
N PRO A 74 -18.73 1.01 -7.67
CA PRO A 74 -17.39 0.63 -8.06
C PRO A 74 -16.88 1.55 -9.19
N PRO A 75 -15.56 1.80 -9.26
CA PRO A 75 -14.99 2.64 -10.32
C PRO A 75 -15.09 2.01 -11.72
N ILE A 76 -15.34 0.70 -11.81
CA ILE A 76 -15.52 -0.03 -13.06
C ILE A 76 -16.75 -0.92 -12.91
N GLN A 77 -17.73 -0.76 -13.80
CA GLN A 77 -18.91 -1.62 -13.90
C GLN A 77 -18.79 -2.51 -15.14
N PRO A 78 -18.99 -3.84 -15.00
CA PRO A 78 -19.05 -4.73 -16.15
C PRO A 78 -20.13 -4.30 -17.14
N LYS A 79 -19.89 -4.56 -18.44
CA LYS A 79 -20.91 -4.40 -19.49
C LYS A 79 -21.81 -5.63 -19.58
#